data_AF-A0A352FG63-F1
#
_entry.id   AF-A0A352FG63-F1
#
_cell.length_a   1.000
_cell.length_b   1.000
_cell.length_c   1.000
_cell.angle_alpha   90.00
_cell.angle_beta   90.00
_cell.angle_gamma   90.00
#
_symmetry.space_group_name_H-M   'P 1'
#
loop_
_entity.id
_entity.type
_entity.pdbx_description
1 polymer ?
#
loop_
_entity_poly.entity_id
_entity_poly.type
_entity_poly.pdbx_seq_one_letter_code
_entity_poly.pdbx_strand_id
1 'polypeptide(L)' 'MLEANEEAGESGPYVDIRDSQQYEEVKIGGQGDEAYFWTADAAVDRECYGRFLTYNSGDIQRGVWFRGGGNAVRCIKDPE' A
#
# COMPACT_ATOMS: atom_id res chain seq x y z
N MET A 1 -14.94 3.14 -26.86
CA MET A 1 -13.58 3.06 -26.30
C MET A 1 -13.37 4.39 -25.61
N LEU A 2 -13.57 4.45 -24.29
CA LEU A 2 -13.40 5.67 -23.50
C LEU A 2 -11.97 5.63 -22.98
N GLU A 3 -11.13 6.49 -23.51
CA GLU A 3 -9.78 6.71 -23.00
C GLU A 3 -9.92 7.41 -21.64
N ALA A 4 -9.58 6.69 -20.57
CA ALA A 4 -9.45 7.29 -19.25
C ALA A 4 -8.17 8.12 -19.27
N ASN A 5 -8.32 9.44 -19.26
CA ASN A 5 -7.22 10.36 -19.00
C ASN A 5 -6.71 10.07 -17.59
N GLU A 6 -5.47 9.59 -17.51
CA GLU A 6 -4.70 9.54 -16.28
C GLU A 6 -4.40 10.98 -15.87
N GLU A 7 -5.27 11.58 -15.05
CA GLU A 7 -4.98 12.86 -14.42
C GLU A 7 -3.81 12.64 -13.47
N ALA A 8 -2.62 13.05 -13.90
CA ALA A 8 -1.44 13.15 -13.06
C ALA A 8 -1.74 14.15 -11.93
N GLY A 9 -2.25 13.65 -10.80
CA GLY A 9 -2.49 14.46 -9.60
C GLY A 9 -1.21 15.20 -9.20
N GLU A 10 -1.33 16.51 -9.07
CA GLU A 10 -0.22 17.44 -8.83
C GLU A 10 0.48 17.12 -7.51
N SER A 11 1.80 16.89 -7.56
CA SER A 11 2.65 16.84 -6.37
C SER A 11 2.68 18.21 -5.70
N GLY A 12 2.27 18.29 -4.43
CA GLY A 12 2.19 19.54 -3.70
C GLY A 12 2.58 19.41 -2.23
N PRO A 13 2.78 20.53 -1.52
CA PRO A 13 3.03 20.51 -0.09
C PRO A 13 1.77 20.03 0.66
N TYR A 14 1.91 18.95 1.43
CA TYR A 14 0.91 18.49 2.39
C TYR A 14 1.18 19.09 3.76
N VAL A 15 0.18 19.73 4.37
CA VAL A 15 0.28 20.25 5.75
C VAL A 15 -0.47 19.32 6.68
N ASP A 16 0.25 18.71 7.62
CA ASP A 16 -0.35 17.86 8.64
C ASP A 16 -1.09 18.72 9.67
N ILE A 17 -2.41 18.58 9.74
CA ILE A 17 -3.27 19.35 10.63
C ILE A 17 -3.05 19.03 12.12
N ARG A 18 -2.34 17.95 12.46
CA ARG A 18 -2.10 17.53 13.84
C ARG A 18 -0.97 18.32 14.50
N ASP A 19 0.03 18.72 13.72
CA ASP A 19 1.25 19.36 14.22
C ASP A 19 1.69 20.58 13.40
N SER A 20 0.93 20.94 12.35
CA SER A 20 1.25 22.03 11.42
C SER A 20 2.57 21.87 10.67
N GLN A 21 3.10 20.65 10.58
CA GLN A 21 4.30 20.37 9.79
C GLN A 21 3.98 20.24 8.30
N GLN A 22 4.89 20.74 7.47
CA GLN A 22 4.78 20.68 6.02
C GLN A 22 5.64 19.53 5.49
N TYR A 23 5.04 18.68 4.67
CA TYR A 23 5.66 17.53 4.03
C TYR A 23 5.60 17.71 2.52
N GLU A 24 6.64 17.28 1.81
CA GLU A 24 6.56 17.09 0.37
C GLU A 24 5.79 15.80 0.10
N GLU A 25 4.66 15.90 -0.58
CA GLU A 25 3.94 14.71 -1.02
C GLU A 25 4.71 14.05 -2.16
N VAL A 26 5.38 12.95 -1.83
CA VAL A 26 6.04 12.10 -2.83
C VAL A 26 5.06 11.02 -3.24
N LYS A 27 4.56 11.10 -4.48
CA LYS A 27 3.70 10.05 -5.03
C LYS A 27 4.51 8.76 -5.16
N ILE A 28 4.19 7.76 -4.36
CA ILE A 28 4.75 6.41 -4.51
C ILE A 28 3.93 5.72 -5.62
N GLY A 29 4.58 5.07 -6.58
CA GLY A 29 3.86 4.36 -7.64
C GLY A 29 2.82 3.39 -7.06
N GLY A 30 1.57 3.44 -7.58
CA GLY A 30 0.44 2.66 -7.08
C GLY A 30 -0.31 3.26 -5.88
N GLN A 31 0.03 4.48 -5.45
CA GLN A 31 -0.69 5.16 -4.35
C GLN A 31 -2.16 5.40 -4.72
N GLY A 32 -3.06 4.74 -3.97
CA GLY A 32 -4.50 4.76 -4.20
C GLY A 32 -5.03 3.53 -4.96
N ASP A 33 -4.19 2.90 -5.77
CA ASP A 33 -4.57 1.75 -6.61
C ASP A 33 -4.19 0.41 -5.98
N GLU A 34 -3.13 0.40 -5.17
CA GLU A 34 -2.50 -0.81 -4.66
C GLU A 34 -2.19 -0.71 -3.17
N ALA A 35 -2.39 -1.81 -2.44
CA ALA A 35 -2.01 -1.90 -1.04
C ALA A 35 -1.38 -3.26 -0.73
N TYR A 36 -0.18 -3.22 -0.16
CA TYR A 36 0.62 -4.38 0.19
C TYR A 36 0.76 -4.51 1.70
N PHE A 37 0.48 -5.70 2.23
CA PHE A 37 0.52 -5.99 3.66
C PHE A 37 1.34 -7.25 3.94
N TRP A 38 2.20 -7.20 4.96
CA TRP A 38 2.86 -8.40 5.45
C TRP A 38 1.90 -9.30 6.23
N THR A 39 2.09 -10.61 6.11
CA THR A 39 1.56 -11.58 7.06
C THR A 39 2.62 -11.97 8.09
N ALA A 40 2.22 -12.61 9.19
CA ALA A 40 3.15 -13.10 10.21
C ALA A 40 3.97 -14.32 9.76
N ASP A 41 3.57 -14.98 8.67
CA ASP A 41 4.20 -16.20 8.19
C ASP A 41 5.41 -15.92 7.29
N ALA A 42 6.54 -16.52 7.61
CA ALA A 42 7.67 -16.62 6.69
C ALA A 42 7.34 -17.59 5.53
N ALA A 43 7.85 -17.30 4.34
CA ALA A 43 7.77 -18.22 3.21
C ALA A 43 9.03 -19.11 3.16
N VAL A 44 10.17 -18.50 2.82
CA VAL A 44 11.52 -19.11 2.85
C VAL A 44 12.53 -18.06 3.32
N ASP A 45 13.82 -18.39 3.35
CA ASP A 45 14.94 -17.60 3.93
C ASP A 45 14.75 -16.07 3.83
N ARG A 46 14.69 -15.54 2.62
CA ARG A 46 14.63 -14.08 2.36
C ARG A 46 13.24 -13.56 2.01
N GLU A 47 12.23 -14.41 2.12
CA GLU A 47 10.89 -14.12 1.62
C GLU A 47 9.85 -14.26 2.74
N CYS A 48 8.80 -13.46 2.65
CA CYS A 48 7.63 -13.54 3.51
C CYS A 48 6.37 -13.62 2.68
N TYR A 49 5.34 -14.24 3.26
CA TYR A 49 4.00 -14.13 2.68
C TYR A 49 3.43 -12.75 2.96
N GLY A 50 2.65 -12.25 2.01
CA GLY A 50 1.86 -11.06 2.22
C GLY A 50 0.52 -11.10 1.49
N ARG A 51 -0.28 -10.06 1.72
CA ARG A 51 -1.54 -9.81 1.03
C ARG A 51 -1.43 -8.56 0.17
N PHE A 52 -2.08 -8.62 -0.99
CA PHE A 52 -2.14 -7.52 -1.93
C PHE A 52 -3.60 -7.27 -2.30
N LEU A 53 -3.96 -5.99 -2.31
CA LEU A 53 -5.27 -5.50 -2.73
C LEU A 53 -5.09 -4.50 -3.86
N THR A 54 -6.00 -4.55 -4.82
CA THR A 54 -6.13 -3.54 -5.89
C THR A 54 -7.45 -2.82 -5.75
N TYR A 55 -7.48 -1.54 -6.10
CA TYR A 55 -8.68 -0.70 -6.03
C TYR A 55 -9.84 -1.26 -6.88
N ASN A 56 -9.51 -1.88 -8.02
CA ASN A 56 -10.49 -2.40 -8.97
C ASN A 56 -10.83 -3.89 -8.77
N SER A 57 -10.41 -4.51 -7.67
CA SER A 57 -10.70 -5.92 -7.36
C SER A 57 -11.34 -6.09 -5.99
N GLY A 58 -12.35 -6.95 -5.90
CA GLY A 58 -12.92 -7.40 -4.63
C GLY A 58 -12.10 -8.52 -3.97
N ASP A 59 -11.13 -9.09 -4.68
CA ASP A 59 -10.36 -10.24 -4.20
C ASP A 59 -9.08 -9.81 -3.49
N ILE A 60 -8.81 -10.46 -2.36
CA ILE A 60 -7.53 -10.34 -1.64
C ILE A 60 -6.60 -11.45 -2.13
N GLN A 61 -5.49 -11.06 -2.74
CA GLN A 61 -4.48 -12.00 -3.23
C GLN A 61 -3.42 -12.30 -2.16
N ARG A 62 -2.83 -13.50 -2.21
CA ARG A 62 -1.67 -13.88 -1.40
C ARG A 62 -0.46 -14.03 -2.32
N GLY A 63 0.66 -13.43 -1.94
CA GLY A 63 1.92 -13.54 -2.65
C GLY A 63 3.10 -13.83 -1.72
N VAL A 64 4.27 -13.96 -2.33
CA VAL A 64 5.57 -14.13 -1.66
C VAL A 64 6.48 -13.00 -2.13
N TRP A 65 7.07 -12.26 -1.19
CA TRP A 65 7.90 -11.10 -1.49
C TRP A 65 9.12 -11.01 -0.58
N PHE A 66 10.12 -10.25 -1.02
CA PHE A 66 11.37 -10.04 -0.30
C PHE A 66 11.14 -9.27 1.01
N ARG A 67 11.72 -9.75 2.12
CA ARG A 67 11.55 -9.17 3.46
C ARG A 67 11.92 -7.69 3.57
N GLY A 68 12.85 -7.23 2.74
CA GLY A 68 13.24 -5.82 2.65
C GLY A 68 12.25 -4.92 1.90
N GLY A 69 11.09 -5.42 1.46
CA GLY A 69 10.15 -4.72 0.59
C GLY A 69 9.33 -3.60 1.24
N GLY A 70 9.51 -3.30 2.53
CA GLY A 70 8.86 -2.13 3.16
C GLY A 70 7.32 -2.13 3.19
N ASN A 71 6.65 -3.27 2.99
CA ASN A 71 5.18 -3.33 3.01
C ASN A 71 4.60 -3.00 4.39
N ALA A 72 3.33 -2.58 4.40
CA ALA A 72 2.64 -2.17 5.63
C ALA A 72 2.29 -3.37 6.53
N VAL A 73 2.07 -3.11 7.82
CA VAL A 73 1.59 -4.08 8.81
C VAL A 73 0.25 -3.60 9.35
N ARG A 74 -0.72 -4.51 9.49
CA ARG A 74 -1.98 -4.26 10.19
C ARG A 74 -2.25 -5.37 11.19
N CYS A 75 -2.64 -5.00 12.40
CA CYS A 75 -3.10 -5.94 13.40
C CYS A 75 -4.59 -6.24 13.16
N ILE A 76 -4.97 -7.51 13.25
CA ILE A 76 -6.37 -7.95 13.21
C ILE A 76 -6.78 -8.22 14.66
N LYS A 77 -7.90 -7.64 15.08
CA LYS A 77 -8.53 -7.98 16.36
C LYS A 77 -9.45 -9.17 16.11
N ASP A 78 -9.37 -10.18 16.97
CA ASP A 78 -10.33 -11.28 16.93
C ASP A 78 -11.77 -10.75 17.16
N PRO A 79 -12.77 -11.33 16.47
CA PRO A 79 -14.16 -11.05 16.79
C PRO A 79 -14.47 -11.56 18.22
N GLU A 80 -15.26 -10.79 18.95
CA GLU A 80 -15.71 -11.12 20.32
C GLU A 80 -16.65 -12.34 20.35
#